data_AF-A0AAJ0DQ99-F1
#
_entry.id   AF-A0AAJ0DQ99-F1
#
_cell.length_a   1.000
_cell.length_b   1.000
_cell.length_c   1.000
_cell.angle_alpha   90.00
_cell.angle_beta   90.00
_cell.angle_gamma   90.00
#
_symmetry.space_group_name_H-M   'P 1'
#
loop_
_entity.id
_entity.type
_entity.pdbx_description
1 polymer ?
#
loop_
_entity_poly.entity_id
_entity_poly.type
_entity_poly.pdbx_seq_one_letter_code
_entity_poly.pdbx_strand_id
1 'polypeptide(L)'
;MFFLFANCNFIPDHYDAWQAAYDNLAEHFGIPLDYADDFSKTTSIFAFEVYGCREDLYETHLNSKPMQQFLNTIPDHTTTDLDLNHYSAVGGFLDRDGDKRECAIMQDTRIGCKDASSREAVLKRLETLASKVKESEKSEPSGVLTFMTFSCLDNDA
;
A
#
# COMPACT_ATOMS: atom_id res chain seq x y z
N MET A 1 11.14 -0.70 9.84
CA MET A 1 10.27 -0.16 8.78
C MET A 1 8.98 -0.92 8.82
N PHE A 2 7.89 -0.19 9.00
CA PHE A 2 6.55 -0.67 9.23
C PHE A 2 5.70 -0.21 8.05
N PHE A 3 5.04 -1.15 7.39
CA PHE A 3 4.27 -0.87 6.18
C PHE A 3 2.79 -0.99 6.51
N LEU A 4 2.02 -0.01 6.06
CA LEU A 4 0.59 0.02 6.14
C LEU A 4 0.03 -0.09 4.72
N PHE A 5 -0.94 -0.96 4.52
CA PHE A 5 -1.75 -0.99 3.31
C PHE A 5 -3.20 -0.72 3.70
N ALA A 6 -3.86 0.16 2.96
CA ALA A 6 -5.25 0.52 3.20
C ALA A 6 -6.07 0.33 1.92
N ASN A 7 -7.18 -0.40 2.04
CA ASN A 7 -8.26 -0.30 1.06
C ASN A 7 -9.23 0.77 1.53
N CYS A 8 -9.43 1.81 0.72
CA CYS A 8 -10.45 2.82 0.96
C CYS A 8 -11.60 2.55 -0.01
N ASN A 9 -12.82 2.43 0.51
CA ASN A 9 -14.02 2.19 -0.31
C ASN A 9 -14.94 3.41 -0.23
N PHE A 10 -15.38 3.90 -1.38
CA PHE A 10 -16.15 5.13 -1.51
C PHE A 10 -17.60 4.86 -1.86
N ILE A 11 -18.47 5.76 -1.42
CA ILE A 11 -19.80 5.88 -1.99
C ILE A 11 -19.62 6.25 -3.47
N PRO A 12 -20.37 5.64 -4.42
CA PRO A 12 -20.28 6.03 -5.83
C PRO A 12 -20.40 7.55 -6.02
N ASP A 13 -19.53 8.13 -6.86
CA ASP A 13 -19.43 9.57 -7.12
C ASP A 13 -18.90 10.45 -5.97
N HIS A 14 -18.34 9.86 -4.90
CA HIS A 14 -17.75 10.62 -3.78
C HIS A 14 -16.21 10.65 -3.75
N TYR A 15 -15.52 10.04 -4.73
CA TYR A 15 -14.05 10.03 -4.76
C TYR A 15 -13.44 11.43 -4.74
N ASP A 16 -13.93 12.35 -5.58
CA ASP A 16 -13.37 13.71 -5.65
C ASP A 16 -13.45 14.46 -4.32
N ALA A 17 -14.56 14.29 -3.57
CA ALA A 17 -14.72 14.89 -2.26
C ALA A 17 -13.77 14.26 -1.23
N TRP A 18 -13.58 12.94 -1.30
CA TRP A 18 -12.60 12.23 -0.48
C TRP A 18 -11.16 12.67 -0.80
N GLN A 19 -10.81 12.76 -2.09
CA GLN A 19 -9.49 13.18 -2.55
C GLN A 19 -9.19 14.63 -2.12
N ALA A 20 -10.16 15.54 -2.25
CA ALA A 20 -10.01 16.92 -1.79
C ALA A 20 -9.75 17.02 -0.27
N ALA A 21 -10.29 16.10 0.53
CA ALA A 21 -9.96 16.00 1.95
C ALA A 21 -8.53 15.46 2.16
N TYR A 22 -8.07 14.53 1.32
CA TYR A 22 -6.76 13.88 1.41
C TYR A 22 -5.61 14.71 0.83
N ASP A 23 -5.83 15.63 -0.12
CA ASP A 23 -4.79 16.43 -0.79
C ASP A 23 -3.86 17.19 0.18
N ASN A 24 -4.32 17.39 1.43
CA ASN A 24 -3.52 18.00 2.50
C ASN A 24 -2.58 17.02 3.23
N LEU A 25 -2.59 15.74 2.87
CA LEU A 25 -1.86 14.65 3.53
C LEU A 25 -0.79 14.03 2.63
N ALA A 26 -1.15 13.60 1.41
CA ALA A 26 -0.21 13.00 0.44
C ALA A 26 -0.82 12.93 -0.99
N GLU A 27 -0.02 12.46 -1.95
CA GLU A 27 -0.31 12.60 -3.40
C GLU A 27 -0.45 11.28 -4.19
N HIS A 28 -0.23 10.08 -3.62
CA HIS A 28 -0.08 8.85 -4.43
C HIS A 28 -0.89 7.64 -3.96
N PHE A 29 -1.66 7.05 -4.88
CA PHE A 29 -2.50 5.86 -4.67
C PHE A 29 -2.58 4.96 -5.90
N GLY A 30 -2.91 3.69 -5.69
CA GLY A 30 -3.36 2.79 -6.74
C GLY A 30 -4.87 2.93 -6.98
N ILE A 31 -5.26 3.15 -8.24
CA ILE A 31 -6.67 3.14 -8.68
C ILE A 31 -6.90 1.86 -9.49
N PRO A 32 -8.05 1.15 -9.32
CA PRO A 32 -8.37 0.00 -10.13
C PRO A 32 -8.40 0.35 -11.63
N LEU A 33 -7.86 -0.53 -12.48
CA LEU A 33 -7.74 -0.30 -13.92
C LEU A 33 -9.09 -0.02 -14.62
N ASP A 34 -10.19 -0.52 -14.06
CA ASP A 34 -11.54 -0.27 -14.58
C ASP A 34 -11.94 1.22 -14.54
N TYR A 35 -11.26 2.03 -13.73
CA TYR A 35 -11.45 3.47 -13.63
C TYR A 35 -10.34 4.28 -14.33
N ALA A 36 -9.45 3.64 -15.11
CA ALA A 36 -8.27 4.29 -15.69
C ALA A 36 -8.59 5.54 -16.53
N ASP A 37 -9.77 5.58 -17.15
CA ASP A 37 -10.22 6.68 -18.00
C ASP A 37 -11.08 7.74 -17.26
N ASP A 38 -11.52 7.45 -16.03
CA ASP A 38 -12.36 8.34 -15.22
C ASP A 38 -12.17 8.07 -13.72
N PHE A 39 -11.12 8.64 -13.14
CA PHE A 39 -10.79 8.48 -11.73
C PHE A 39 -11.89 8.98 -10.79
N SER A 40 -12.64 10.01 -11.18
CA SER A 40 -13.76 10.58 -10.40
C SER A 40 -14.88 9.56 -10.13
N LYS A 41 -14.93 8.47 -10.90
CA LYS A 41 -15.88 7.36 -10.71
C LYS A 41 -15.36 6.23 -9.83
N THR A 42 -14.10 6.27 -9.41
CA THR A 42 -13.54 5.17 -8.63
C THR A 42 -14.31 4.99 -7.33
N THR A 43 -14.65 3.74 -7.03
CA THR A 43 -15.30 3.36 -5.77
C THR A 43 -14.29 2.79 -4.78
N SER A 44 -13.02 2.68 -5.15
CA SER A 44 -11.97 2.30 -4.22
C SER A 44 -10.60 2.79 -4.66
N ILE A 45 -9.69 2.88 -3.70
CA ILE A 45 -8.26 2.99 -3.95
C ILE A 45 -7.50 2.02 -3.05
N PHE A 46 -6.27 1.76 -3.46
CA PHE A 46 -5.28 1.07 -2.67
C PHE A 46 -4.18 2.05 -2.27
N ALA A 47 -4.07 2.32 -0.98
CA ALA A 47 -3.01 3.14 -0.42
C ALA A 47 -1.95 2.27 0.24
N PHE A 48 -0.69 2.71 0.18
CA PHE A 48 0.36 2.14 1.02
C PHE A 48 1.21 3.25 1.62
N GLU A 49 1.61 3.06 2.86
CA GLU A 49 2.37 4.04 3.63
C GLU A 49 3.51 3.36 4.38
N VAL A 50 4.60 4.10 4.59
CA VAL A 50 5.82 3.58 5.20
C VAL A 50 6.18 4.41 6.42
N TYR A 51 6.39 3.71 7.53
CA TYR A 51 6.72 4.27 8.83
C TYR A 51 8.03 3.69 9.37
N GLY A 52 8.72 4.44 10.24
CA GLY A 52 9.93 3.94 10.89
C GLY A 52 9.58 2.76 11.81
N CYS A 53 8.60 2.98 12.68
CA CYS A 53 8.02 2.02 13.61
C CYS A 53 6.48 2.13 13.70
N ARG A 54 5.87 1.31 14.55
CA ARG A 54 4.41 1.29 14.75
C ARG A 54 3.92 2.57 15.44
N GLU A 55 4.72 3.11 16.35
CA GLU A 55 4.43 4.30 17.14
C GLU A 55 4.36 5.56 16.25
N ASP A 56 5.17 5.62 15.18
CA ASP A 56 5.08 6.69 14.19
C ASP A 56 3.67 6.78 13.57
N LEU A 57 3.04 5.63 13.31
CA LEU A 57 1.66 5.58 12.82
C LEU A 57 0.66 5.97 13.93
N TYR A 58 0.65 5.24 15.03
CA TYR A 58 -0.44 5.30 16.02
C TYR A 58 -0.32 6.44 17.04
N GLU A 59 0.90 6.82 17.41
CA GLU A 59 1.13 7.86 18.41
C GLU A 59 1.35 9.23 17.76
N THR A 60 1.88 9.27 16.52
CA THR A 60 2.20 10.51 15.83
C THR A 60 1.27 10.80 14.66
N HIS A 61 1.29 10.00 13.61
CA HIS A 61 0.59 10.31 12.36
C HIS A 61 -0.93 10.37 12.54
N LEU A 62 -1.55 9.33 13.11
CA LEU A 62 -2.99 9.28 13.35
C LEU A 62 -3.48 10.35 14.33
N ASN A 63 -2.63 10.81 15.25
CA ASN A 63 -2.96 11.87 16.21
C ASN A 63 -2.63 13.28 15.70
N SER A 64 -2.04 13.40 14.52
CA SER A 64 -1.69 14.69 13.94
C SER A 64 -2.94 15.50 13.58
N LYS A 65 -2.86 16.83 13.69
CA LYS A 65 -3.99 17.72 13.38
C LYS A 65 -4.54 17.50 11.95
N PRO A 66 -3.72 17.43 10.88
CA PRO A 66 -4.22 17.18 9.54
C PRO A 66 -4.95 15.84 9.42
N MET A 67 -4.40 14.77 10.00
CA MET A 67 -5.03 13.45 9.96
C MET A 67 -6.36 13.42 10.73
N GLN A 68 -6.42 14.07 11.89
CA GLN A 68 -7.66 14.22 12.64
C GLN A 68 -8.73 15.01 11.86
N GLN A 69 -8.34 16.04 11.10
CA GLN A 69 -9.27 16.76 10.23
C GLN A 69 -9.80 15.87 9.11
N PHE A 70 -8.92 15.09 8.47
CA PHE A 70 -9.28 14.14 7.44
C PHE A 70 -10.22 13.04 7.95
N LEU A 71 -9.87 12.37 9.05
CA LEU A 71 -10.68 11.28 9.64
C LEU A 71 -12.07 11.73 10.08
N ASN A 72 -12.24 13.00 10.46
CA ASN A 72 -13.55 13.56 10.79
C ASN A 72 -14.40 13.93 9.56
N THR A 73 -13.78 14.04 8.37
CA THR A 73 -14.45 14.47 7.13
C THR A 73 -14.90 13.28 6.28
N ILE A 74 -14.07 12.24 6.18
CA ILE A 74 -14.31 11.12 5.26
C ILE A 74 -15.52 10.22 5.54
N PRO A 75 -16.09 10.09 6.76
CA PRO A 75 -17.21 9.18 6.99
C PRO A 75 -18.44 9.44 6.11
N ASP A 76 -18.62 10.68 5.64
CA ASP A 76 -19.71 11.06 4.73
C ASP A 76 -19.45 10.64 3.26
N HIS A 77 -18.28 10.07 2.96
CA HIS A 77 -17.81 9.78 1.60
C HIS A 77 -17.37 8.32 1.42
N THR A 78 -17.22 7.56 2.50
CA THR A 78 -16.79 6.16 2.47
C THR A 78 -17.93 5.20 2.81
N THR A 79 -17.87 3.98 2.26
CA THR A 79 -18.84 2.92 2.59
C THR A 79 -18.41 2.08 3.80
N THR A 80 -17.12 2.14 4.13
CA THR A 80 -16.50 1.43 5.26
C THR A 80 -15.51 2.35 5.95
N ASP A 81 -15.08 1.96 7.15
CA ASP A 81 -13.84 2.46 7.73
C ASP A 81 -12.63 2.07 6.84
N LEU A 82 -11.46 2.64 7.14
CA LEU A 82 -10.21 2.27 6.48
C LEU A 82 -9.85 0.81 6.81
N ASP A 83 -9.77 -0.06 5.80
CA ASP A 83 -9.32 -1.46 5.96
C ASP A 83 -7.79 -1.49 5.99
N LEU A 84 -7.26 -1.29 7.20
CA LEU A 84 -5.83 -1.17 7.49
C LEU A 84 -5.21 -2.54 7.77
N ASN A 85 -4.18 -2.89 7.00
CA ASN A 85 -3.38 -4.09 7.21
C ASN A 85 -1.89 -3.71 7.36
N HIS A 86 -1.22 -4.33 8.34
CA HIS A 86 0.14 -4.02 8.76
C HIS A 86 1.12 -5.10 8.32
N TYR A 87 2.30 -4.67 7.91
CA TYR A 87 3.30 -5.55 7.34
C TYR A 87 4.71 -5.17 7.73
N SER A 88 5.59 -6.16 7.75
CA SER A 88 7.04 -5.99 7.71
C SER A 88 7.58 -6.37 6.33
N ALA A 89 8.58 -5.64 5.85
CA ALA A 89 9.27 -6.00 4.61
C ALA A 89 10.09 -7.29 4.80
N VAL A 90 9.97 -8.20 3.85
CA VAL A 90 10.71 -9.46 3.77
C VAL A 90 11.88 -9.31 2.80
N GLY A 91 11.65 -8.64 1.67
CA GLY A 91 12.68 -8.39 0.67
C GLY A 91 12.15 -7.55 -0.49
N GLY A 92 13.06 -6.98 -1.28
CA GLY A 92 12.71 -6.19 -2.46
C GLY A 92 13.43 -4.86 -2.60
N PHE A 93 12.80 -3.97 -3.35
CA PHE A 93 13.16 -2.58 -3.51
C PHE A 93 11.92 -1.75 -3.81
N LEU A 94 11.91 -0.54 -3.24
CA LEU A 94 10.90 0.49 -3.45
C LEU A 94 11.62 1.60 -4.18
N ASP A 95 11.24 1.78 -5.44
CA ASP A 95 11.95 2.60 -6.41
C ASP A 95 13.41 2.17 -6.62
N ARG A 96 13.94 2.39 -7.83
CA ARG A 96 15.39 2.26 -8.01
C ARG A 96 16.05 3.53 -7.48
N ASP A 97 17.27 3.42 -6.96
CA ASP A 97 17.99 4.59 -6.41
C ASP A 97 18.01 5.75 -7.41
N GLY A 98 17.30 6.83 -7.10
CA GLY A 98 17.19 8.03 -7.94
C GLY A 98 16.10 8.02 -9.02
N ASP A 99 15.31 6.94 -9.13
CA ASP A 99 14.23 6.80 -10.12
C ASP A 99 12.86 6.89 -9.43
N LYS A 100 12.24 8.06 -9.53
CA LYS A 100 10.93 8.35 -8.92
C LYS A 100 9.78 8.32 -9.93
N ARG A 101 9.93 7.56 -11.00
CA ARG A 101 8.87 7.44 -12.01
C ARG A 101 7.66 6.76 -11.39
N GLU A 102 6.49 7.33 -11.62
CA GLU A 102 5.23 6.72 -11.22
C GLU A 102 5.02 5.39 -11.97
N CYS A 103 4.51 4.38 -11.26
CA CYS A 103 4.16 3.11 -11.89
C CYS A 103 2.84 3.24 -12.65
N ALA A 104 2.84 2.77 -13.91
CA ALA A 104 1.61 2.71 -14.70
C ALA A 104 0.66 1.60 -14.21
N ILE A 105 1.21 0.51 -13.68
CA ILE A 105 0.45 -0.65 -13.20
C ILE A 105 1.04 -1.10 -11.86
N MET A 106 0.16 -1.32 -10.89
CA MET A 106 0.47 -1.96 -9.62
C MET A 106 -0.28 -3.28 -9.55
N GLN A 107 0.40 -4.33 -9.08
CA GLN A 107 -0.22 -5.61 -8.78
C GLN A 107 0.04 -5.98 -7.33
N ASP A 108 -1.02 -6.09 -6.54
CA ASP A 108 -1.00 -6.71 -5.22
C ASP A 108 -1.37 -8.20 -5.34
N THR A 109 -0.77 -9.05 -4.50
CA THR A 109 -1.10 -10.47 -4.44
C THR A 109 -0.99 -10.97 -3.01
N ARG A 110 -2.14 -11.37 -2.45
CA ARG A 110 -2.22 -11.95 -1.12
C ARG A 110 -2.02 -13.46 -1.15
N ILE A 111 -1.10 -13.97 -0.33
CA ILE A 111 -0.82 -15.40 -0.21
C ILE A 111 -1.24 -15.89 1.17
N GLY A 112 -2.32 -16.68 1.22
CA GLY A 112 -2.72 -17.40 2.43
C GLY A 112 -1.88 -18.65 2.63
N CYS A 113 -1.36 -18.84 3.85
CA CYS A 113 -0.62 -20.05 4.23
C CYS A 113 -1.48 -20.89 5.19
N LYS A 114 -1.41 -22.22 5.07
CA LYS A 114 -2.22 -23.15 5.90
C LYS A 114 -1.74 -23.24 7.34
N ASP A 115 -0.45 -23.03 7.57
CA ASP A 115 0.21 -23.16 8.86
C ASP A 115 1.49 -22.31 8.89
N ALA A 116 2.05 -22.13 10.08
CA ALA A 116 3.25 -21.32 10.31
C ALA A 116 4.49 -21.86 9.57
N SER A 117 4.63 -23.19 9.45
CA SER A 117 5.77 -23.80 8.76
C SER A 117 5.76 -23.52 7.26
N SER A 118 4.56 -23.59 6.66
CA SER A 118 4.31 -23.22 5.27
C SER A 118 4.55 -21.73 5.05
N ARG A 119 4.10 -20.88 5.99
CA ARG A 119 4.35 -19.43 5.95
C ARG A 119 5.85 -19.14 5.94
N GLU A 120 6.62 -19.72 6.86
CA GLU A 120 8.07 -19.53 6.91
C GLU A 120 8.76 -19.98 5.60
N ALA A 121 8.36 -21.13 5.06
CA ALA A 121 8.89 -21.64 3.80
C ALA A 121 8.56 -20.73 2.60
N VAL A 122 7.36 -20.15 2.56
CA VAL A 122 6.95 -19.18 1.54
C VAL A 122 7.74 -17.89 1.68
N LEU A 123 7.87 -17.33 2.89
CA LEU A 123 8.60 -16.09 3.14
C LEU A 123 10.07 -16.18 2.67
N LYS A 124 10.77 -17.28 2.98
CA LYS A 124 12.15 -17.53 2.50
C LYS A 124 12.24 -17.58 0.98
N ARG A 125 11.23 -18.14 0.31
CA ARG A 125 11.17 -18.20 -1.16
C ARG A 125 10.90 -16.83 -1.77
N LEU A 126 10.02 -16.04 -1.15
CA LEU A 126 9.71 -14.67 -1.57
C LEU A 126 10.93 -13.75 -1.42
N GLU A 127 11.68 -13.87 -0.32
CA GLU A 127 12.94 -13.14 -0.13
C GLU A 127 13.96 -13.46 -1.23
N THR A 128 14.11 -14.75 -1.55
CA THR A 128 14.99 -15.21 -2.64
C THR A 128 14.52 -14.68 -3.99
N LEU A 129 13.22 -14.69 -4.26
CA LEU A 129 12.64 -14.16 -5.49
C LEU A 129 12.88 -12.65 -5.60
N ALA A 130 12.60 -11.90 -4.54
CA ALA A 130 12.80 -10.45 -4.51
C ALA A 130 14.25 -10.05 -4.80
N SER A 131 15.21 -10.82 -4.27
CA SER A 131 16.63 -10.63 -4.54
C SER A 131 16.97 -10.87 -6.01
N LYS A 132 16.45 -11.95 -6.60
CA LYS A 132 16.62 -12.25 -8.03
C LYS A 132 16.02 -11.20 -8.94
N VAL A 133 14.81 -10.69 -8.63
CA VAL A 133 14.17 -9.62 -9.40
C VAL A 133 15.00 -8.35 -9.32
N LYS A 134 15.46 -7.97 -8.12
CA LYS A 134 16.33 -6.81 -7.91
C LYS A 134 17.64 -6.90 -8.70
N GLU A 135 18.27 -8.07 -8.73
CA GLU A 135 19.48 -8.32 -9.49
C GLU A 135 19.23 -8.28 -11.01
N SER A 136 18.16 -8.94 -11.46
CA SER A 136 17.78 -8.99 -12.88
C SER A 136 17.48 -7.60 -13.42
N GLU A 137 16.69 -6.80 -12.69
CA GLU A 137 16.38 -5.42 -13.09
C GLU A 137 17.62 -4.51 -13.09
N LYS A 138 18.65 -4.82 -12.30
CA LYS A 138 19.92 -4.10 -12.34
C LYS A 138 20.73 -4.44 -13.59
N SER A 139 20.76 -5.71 -13.99
CA SER A 139 21.57 -6.18 -15.13
C SER A 139 20.90 -5.99 -16.49
N GLU A 140 19.60 -6.28 -16.57
CA GLU A 140 18.80 -6.25 -17.79
C GLU A 140 17.38 -5.75 -17.43
N PRO A 141 17.17 -4.42 -17.41
CA PRO A 141 15.92 -3.83 -16.93
C PRO A 141 14.71 -4.29 -17.75
N SER A 142 13.76 -4.97 -17.13
CA SER A 142 12.48 -5.35 -17.75
C SER A 142 11.39 -4.28 -17.54
N GLY A 143 11.66 -3.27 -16.72
CA GLY A 143 10.74 -2.16 -16.44
C GLY A 143 10.01 -2.26 -15.10
N VAL A 144 10.44 -3.16 -14.20
CA VAL A 144 9.89 -3.23 -12.85
C VAL A 144 10.45 -2.09 -12.01
N LEU A 145 9.58 -1.15 -11.64
CA LEU A 145 9.97 0.05 -10.87
C LEU A 145 10.05 -0.24 -9.36
N THR A 146 9.13 -1.04 -8.85
CA THR A 146 9.06 -1.47 -7.46
C THR A 146 8.72 -2.96 -7.40
N PHE A 147 9.41 -3.70 -6.55
CA PHE A 147 9.06 -5.09 -6.24
C PHE A 147 9.32 -5.32 -4.76
N MET A 148 8.26 -5.53 -4.00
CA MET A 148 8.34 -5.72 -2.56
C MET A 148 7.60 -6.98 -2.15
N THR A 149 8.14 -7.66 -1.15
CA THR A 149 7.52 -8.81 -0.51
C THR A 149 7.38 -8.53 0.98
N PHE A 150 6.26 -8.95 1.54
CA PHE A 150 5.84 -8.53 2.88
C PHE A 150 5.35 -9.72 3.71
N SER A 151 5.49 -9.60 5.03
CA SER A 151 4.87 -10.48 6.01
C SER A 151 3.81 -9.70 6.77
N CYS A 152 2.56 -10.17 6.72
CA CYS A 152 1.44 -9.60 7.48
C CYS A 152 1.70 -9.72 8.99
N LEU A 153 1.38 -8.68 9.76
CA LEU A 153 1.56 -8.61 11.21
C LEU A 153 0.24 -8.74 11.98
N ASP A 154 -0.90 -8.73 11.29
CA ASP A 154 -2.23 -8.76 11.92
C ASP A 154 -2.75 -10.18 12.17
N ASN A 155 -2.21 -11.18 11.46
CA ASN A 155 -2.70 -12.55 11.46
C ASN A 155 -1.68 -13.55 12.05
N ASP A 156 -1.08 -13.25 13.20
CA ASP A 156 -0.16 -14.15 13.91
C ASP A 156 -0.89 -15.21 14.78
N ALA A 157 -2.09 -15.64 14.36
CA ALA A 157 -2.88 -16.69 15.02
C ALA A 157 -2.60 -18.09 14.42
#